data_AF-A0A7S4M328-F1
#
_entry.id   AF-A0A7S4M328-F1
#
_cell.length_a   1.000
_cell.length_b   1.000
_cell.length_c   1.000
_cell.angle_alpha   90.00
_cell.angle_beta   90.00
_cell.angle_gamma   90.00
#
_symmetry.space_group_name_H-M   'P 1'
#
loop_
_entity.id
_entity.type
_entity.pdbx_description
1 polymer ?
#
loop_
_entity_poly.entity_id
_entity_poly.type
_entity_poly.pdbx_seq_one_letter_code
_entity_poly.pdbx_strand_id
1 'polypeptide(L)'
;RLDFCALPCARTPPLCAPPVQPSANMSTTSAVSGPMLDSLLMLGLATAWLLTYFIVCAFNGKLSAFEQTAADVPSSVFALGGVFGMQRPLLEIIWRTTASGLFGVAALLVCDILYARHTKARWFALHVIANVWISILCLPDLWYLASNPIEALTQTSVNHWPTSLVFSVHVYHMCFFRNLQWIDWLHHILMVVIGAPMLITGEVGPLMNFNHFFMCGVPGGVDYAMLFAVKHGWMEPLQEKHYNLAINVWVRAPALVATAVLALIQVHVQSGVVPWVSTVRVLLMVLAVWNGLFFMERVVGNYHVCAYKARLEQDAAKGKGGAGDGYDAIYTTEEHLSGIVPGVGVRMSVSTQDLQMLHGTSNGGANGKSDPYPVDGATSGVTTGATNGKKVD
;
A
#
# COMPACT_ATOMS: atom_id res chain seq x y z
N ARG A 1 14.17 -6.21 -13.20
CA ARG A 1 15.39 -5.74 -12.51
C ARG A 1 15.06 -4.50 -11.69
N LEU A 2 14.65 -4.72 -10.45
CA LEU A 2 14.83 -3.75 -9.38
C LEU A 2 16.12 -4.17 -8.69
N ASP A 3 17.25 -3.73 -9.23
CA ASP A 3 18.56 -3.88 -8.59
C ASP A 3 18.60 -2.93 -7.38
N PHE A 4 17.87 -3.29 -6.32
CA PHE A 4 17.97 -2.65 -5.01
C PHE A 4 19.08 -3.28 -4.14
N CYS A 5 19.88 -4.20 -4.69
CA CYS A 5 21.09 -4.76 -4.08
C CYS A 5 22.40 -4.16 -4.62
N ALA A 6 22.37 -3.08 -5.41
CA ALA A 6 23.58 -2.42 -5.88
C ALA A 6 23.65 -0.96 -5.42
N LEU A 7 23.62 -0.73 -4.11
CA LEU A 7 24.39 0.39 -3.56
C LEU A 7 25.85 -0.08 -3.56
N PRO A 8 26.80 0.62 -4.21
CA PRO A 8 28.20 0.29 -4.07
C PRO A 8 28.57 0.54 -2.61
N CYS A 9 28.69 -0.54 -1.85
CA CYS A 9 29.37 -0.53 -0.57
C CYS A 9 30.77 0.04 -0.85
N ALA A 10 31.12 1.10 -0.13
CA ALA A 10 32.39 1.79 -0.27
C ALA A 10 33.52 0.75 -0.28
N ARG A 11 34.27 0.67 -1.38
CA ARG A 11 35.51 -0.11 -1.44
C ARG A 11 36.41 0.40 -0.31
N THR A 12 36.69 -0.46 0.65
CA THR A 12 37.86 -0.33 1.51
C THR A 12 39.09 -0.21 0.59
N PRO A 13 39.93 0.82 0.72
CA PRO A 13 41.15 0.92 -0.05
C PRO A 13 42.13 -0.18 0.39
N PRO A 14 42.93 -0.74 -0.53
CA PRO A 14 44.02 -1.61 -0.14
C PRO A 14 45.05 -0.81 0.67
N LEU A 15 45.53 -1.41 1.75
CA LEU A 15 46.71 -0.99 2.50
C LEU A 15 47.90 -0.84 1.55
N CYS A 16 48.23 0.39 1.19
CA CYS A 16 49.54 0.79 0.68
C CYS A 16 49.97 2.08 1.38
N ALA A 17 51.22 2.09 1.83
CA ALA A 17 51.90 3.16 2.56
C ALA A 17 51.91 4.52 1.80
N PRO A 18 52.16 5.65 2.48
CA PRO A 18 51.82 6.98 1.97
C PRO A 18 52.92 7.57 1.08
N PRO A 19 52.57 8.37 0.06
CA PRO A 19 53.42 9.45 -0.40
C PRO A 19 52.87 10.80 0.10
N VAL A 20 53.75 11.54 0.75
CA VAL A 20 53.64 12.96 1.09
C VAL A 20 53.26 13.78 -0.14
N GLN A 21 52.22 14.61 -0.06
CA GLN A 21 51.94 15.71 -1.00
C GLN A 21 51.22 16.89 -0.28
N PRO A 22 51.37 18.13 -0.78
CA PRO A 22 51.40 19.35 0.01
C PRO A 22 50.04 20.02 0.22
N SER A 23 50.01 20.84 1.26
CA SER A 23 48.92 21.71 1.69
C SER A 23 48.37 22.61 0.58
N ALA A 24 47.09 22.44 0.24
CA ALA A 24 46.30 23.42 -0.50
C ALA A 24 45.15 23.91 0.40
N ASN A 25 45.24 25.19 0.76
CA ASN A 25 44.19 25.95 1.44
C ASN A 25 42.89 25.90 0.61
N MET A 26 41.82 25.39 1.20
CA MET A 26 40.48 25.47 0.64
C MET A 26 39.61 26.30 1.58
N SER A 27 39.24 27.49 1.09
CA SER A 27 38.37 28.44 1.77
C SER A 27 36.96 27.84 1.92
N THR A 28 36.54 27.61 3.16
CA THR A 28 35.17 27.25 3.53
C THR A 28 34.29 28.50 3.52
N THR A 29 33.55 28.74 2.44
CA THR A 29 32.31 29.52 2.49
C THR A 29 31.18 28.55 2.85
N SER A 30 30.85 28.49 4.13
CA SER A 30 29.68 27.78 4.64
C SER A 30 28.42 28.52 4.20
N ALA A 31 27.83 28.10 3.07
CA ALA A 31 26.46 28.42 2.75
C ALA A 31 25.57 27.75 3.82
N VAL A 32 24.84 28.57 4.56
CA VAL A 32 23.80 28.12 5.50
C VAL A 32 22.65 27.54 4.66
N SER A 33 22.75 26.28 4.24
CA SER A 33 21.61 25.50 3.77
C SER A 33 20.89 24.94 5.00
N GLY A 34 20.13 25.82 5.66
CA GLY A 34 19.48 25.50 6.92
C GLY A 34 18.19 24.70 6.69
N PRO A 35 18.00 23.52 7.33
CA PRO A 35 16.75 22.75 7.30
C PRO A 35 15.51 23.55 7.76
N MET A 36 15.73 24.73 8.34
CA MET A 36 14.71 25.71 8.69
C MET A 36 14.03 26.36 7.47
N LEU A 37 14.76 26.58 6.36
CA LEU A 37 14.16 27.16 5.14
C LEU A 37 13.22 26.16 4.47
N ASP A 38 13.62 24.89 4.42
CA ASP A 38 12.79 23.80 3.89
C ASP A 38 11.54 23.59 4.77
N SER A 39 11.68 23.70 6.10
CA SER A 39 10.56 23.60 7.03
C SER A 39 9.57 24.77 6.90
N LEU A 40 10.06 25.99 6.67
CA LEU A 40 9.22 27.18 6.44
C LEU A 40 8.50 27.13 5.09
N LEU A 41 9.15 26.60 4.05
CA LEU A 41 8.54 26.40 2.74
C LEU A 41 7.43 25.34 2.80
N MET A 42 7.65 24.25 3.53
CA MET A 42 6.64 23.21 3.78
C MET A 42 5.46 23.73 4.59
N LEU A 43 5.70 24.56 5.62
CA LEU A 43 4.64 25.20 6.39
C LEU A 43 3.82 26.18 5.53
N GLY A 44 4.47 26.97 4.68
CA GLY A 44 3.82 27.89 3.75
C GLY A 44 2.92 27.18 2.73
N LEU A 45 3.41 26.09 2.13
CA LEU A 45 2.63 25.27 1.20
C LEU A 45 1.46 24.57 1.90
N ALA A 46 1.66 24.03 3.10
CA ALA A 46 0.59 23.42 3.88
C ALA A 46 -0.51 24.43 4.26
N THR A 47 -0.12 25.66 4.60
CA THR A 47 -1.06 26.74 4.99
C THR A 47 -1.86 27.27 3.78
N ALA A 48 -1.20 27.51 2.64
CA ALA A 48 -1.87 27.90 1.40
C ALA A 48 -2.85 26.80 0.91
N TRP A 49 -2.49 25.53 1.14
CA TRP A 49 -3.30 24.39 0.79
C TRP A 49 -4.52 24.22 1.70
N LEU A 50 -4.36 24.33 3.03
CA LEU A 50 -5.47 24.34 3.98
C LEU A 50 -6.44 25.50 3.70
N LEU A 51 -5.93 26.67 3.35
CA LEU A 51 -6.75 27.83 2.97
C LEU A 51 -7.57 27.56 1.70
N THR A 52 -6.96 26.96 0.68
CA THR A 52 -7.65 26.57 -0.56
C THR A 52 -8.72 25.50 -0.29
N TYR A 53 -8.43 24.52 0.57
CA TYR A 53 -9.39 23.51 1.02
C TYR A 53 -10.56 24.14 1.79
N PHE A 54 -10.31 25.05 2.73
CA PHE A 54 -11.37 25.78 3.43
C PHE A 54 -12.22 26.62 2.47
N ILE A 55 -11.63 27.25 1.47
CA ILE A 55 -12.37 27.97 0.42
C ILE A 55 -13.26 27.00 -0.36
N VAL A 56 -12.73 25.88 -0.85
CA VAL A 56 -13.51 24.89 -1.62
C VAL A 56 -14.62 24.26 -0.78
N CYS A 57 -14.36 23.92 0.48
CA CYS A 57 -15.37 23.42 1.42
C CYS A 57 -16.42 24.48 1.77
N ALA A 58 -16.03 25.75 1.90
CA ALA A 58 -16.98 26.85 2.14
C ALA A 58 -17.85 27.14 0.90
N PHE A 59 -17.31 27.00 -0.31
CA PHE A 59 -18.08 27.13 -1.55
C PHE A 59 -19.00 25.92 -1.79
N ASN A 60 -18.50 24.69 -1.59
CA ASN A 60 -19.31 23.47 -1.74
C ASN A 60 -20.38 23.32 -0.65
N GLY A 61 -20.07 23.70 0.60
CA GLY A 61 -21.01 23.71 1.72
C GLY A 61 -22.10 24.78 1.60
N LYS A 62 -21.84 25.87 0.85
CA LYS A 62 -22.86 26.87 0.50
C LYS A 62 -23.71 26.45 -0.70
N LEU A 63 -23.18 25.63 -1.62
CA LEU A 63 -23.94 25.07 -2.75
C LEU A 63 -24.91 23.97 -2.29
N SER A 64 -24.50 23.11 -1.36
CA SER A 64 -25.41 22.10 -0.77
C SER A 64 -26.51 22.70 0.10
N ALA A 65 -26.31 23.90 0.65
CA ALA A 65 -27.35 24.63 1.39
C ALA A 65 -28.35 25.36 0.49
N PHE A 66 -28.08 25.51 -0.82
CA PHE A 66 -28.92 26.30 -1.74
C PHE A 66 -29.72 25.47 -2.75
N GLU A 67 -29.47 24.16 -2.85
CA GLU A 67 -30.03 23.34 -3.93
C GLU A 67 -30.73 22.07 -3.41
N GLN A 68 -31.60 22.27 -2.42
CA GLN A 68 -32.59 21.27 -2.00
C GLN A 68 -34.02 21.81 -2.07
N THR A 69 -34.28 22.71 -3.03
CA THR A 69 -35.63 23.01 -3.50
C THR A 69 -35.76 22.50 -4.93
N ALA A 70 -36.54 21.43 -5.06
CA ALA A 70 -36.98 20.85 -6.31
C ALA A 70 -37.50 21.91 -7.29
N ALA A 71 -36.86 22.03 -8.46
CA ALA A 71 -37.50 22.45 -9.71
C ALA A 71 -36.53 22.23 -10.88
N ASP A 72 -37.00 21.50 -11.89
CA ASP A 72 -36.36 21.32 -13.18
C ASP A 72 -35.86 22.64 -13.79
N VAL A 73 -34.57 22.72 -14.14
CA VAL A 73 -34.11 23.66 -15.17
C VAL A 73 -33.19 22.95 -16.16
N PRO A 74 -33.58 22.86 -17.45
CA PRO A 74 -32.73 22.38 -18.51
C PRO A 74 -31.97 23.54 -19.16
N SER A 75 -30.65 23.43 -19.33
CA SER A 75 -29.93 24.32 -20.25
C SER A 75 -28.71 23.65 -20.89
N SER A 76 -28.95 23.23 -22.14
CA SER A 76 -28.09 23.36 -23.35
C SER A 76 -26.88 22.45 -23.64
N VAL A 77 -26.78 22.20 -24.96
CA VAL A 77 -25.74 21.63 -25.85
C VAL A 77 -25.70 20.11 -26.11
N PHE A 78 -26.12 19.21 -25.22
CA PHE A 78 -25.94 17.76 -25.48
C PHE A 78 -27.21 16.93 -25.79
N ALA A 79 -28.22 17.56 -26.42
CA ALA A 79 -29.46 16.89 -26.83
C ALA A 79 -29.32 15.99 -28.10
N LEU A 80 -28.22 15.22 -28.21
CA LEU A 80 -28.01 14.23 -29.27
C LEU A 80 -27.90 12.78 -28.75
N GLY A 81 -27.99 12.56 -27.43
CA GLY A 81 -27.87 11.23 -26.79
C GLY A 81 -29.09 10.30 -26.89
N GLY A 82 -30.10 10.63 -27.71
CA GLY A 82 -31.37 9.90 -27.78
C GLY A 82 -31.32 8.51 -28.42
N VAL A 83 -30.18 8.05 -28.94
CA VAL A 83 -30.10 6.81 -29.74
C VAL A 83 -29.81 5.56 -28.89
N PHE A 84 -29.38 5.68 -27.63
CA PHE A 84 -29.00 4.52 -26.79
C PHE A 84 -29.81 4.33 -25.49
N GLY A 85 -30.86 5.10 -25.23
CA GLY A 85 -31.74 4.86 -24.07
C GLY A 85 -31.05 4.96 -22.69
N MET A 86 -29.79 5.40 -22.63
CA MET A 86 -29.11 5.68 -21.36
C MET A 86 -29.69 6.98 -20.81
N GLN A 87 -30.44 6.85 -19.72
CA GLN A 87 -30.82 8.01 -18.92
C GLN A 87 -29.54 8.77 -18.53
N ARG A 88 -29.71 10.08 -18.30
CA ARG A 88 -28.68 11.11 -18.10
C ARG A 88 -27.56 10.85 -17.05
N PRO A 89 -27.61 9.92 -16.06
CA PRO A 89 -26.51 9.77 -15.10
C PRO A 89 -25.15 9.34 -15.67
N LEU A 90 -25.06 8.43 -16.65
CA LEU A 90 -23.76 7.83 -16.98
C LEU A 90 -22.80 8.82 -17.64
N LEU A 91 -23.26 9.62 -18.62
CA LEU A 91 -22.40 10.58 -19.32
C LEU A 91 -21.93 11.67 -18.36
N GLU A 92 -22.80 12.11 -17.45
CA GLU A 92 -22.44 13.08 -16.42
C GLU A 92 -21.40 12.53 -15.46
N ILE A 93 -21.57 11.29 -14.99
CA ILE A 93 -20.61 10.61 -14.13
C ILE A 93 -19.25 10.45 -14.83
N ILE A 94 -19.26 10.00 -16.09
CA ILE A 94 -18.04 9.88 -16.91
C ILE A 94 -17.38 11.25 -17.05
N TRP A 95 -18.14 12.29 -17.40
CA TRP A 95 -17.62 13.64 -17.56
C TRP A 95 -17.03 14.18 -16.26
N ARG A 96 -17.76 14.12 -15.15
CA ARG A 96 -17.31 14.58 -13.82
C ARG A 96 -16.03 13.86 -13.41
N THR A 97 -15.99 12.53 -13.52
CA THR A 97 -14.82 11.70 -13.18
C THR A 97 -13.62 12.01 -14.10
N THR A 98 -13.87 12.21 -15.40
CA THR A 98 -12.80 12.54 -16.35
C THR A 98 -12.25 13.92 -16.07
N ALA A 99 -13.12 14.91 -15.85
CA ALA A 99 -12.73 16.29 -15.55
C ALA A 99 -11.95 16.38 -14.22
N SER A 100 -12.42 15.72 -13.16
CA SER A 100 -11.72 15.64 -11.87
C SER A 100 -10.41 14.85 -12.00
N GLY A 101 -10.37 13.79 -12.81
CA GLY A 101 -9.17 13.04 -13.12
C GLY A 101 -8.11 13.89 -13.83
N LEU A 102 -8.51 14.68 -14.83
CA LEU A 102 -7.63 15.62 -15.52
C LEU A 102 -7.14 16.72 -14.59
N PHE A 103 -8.02 17.24 -13.73
CA PHE A 103 -7.65 18.20 -12.69
C PHE A 103 -6.61 17.61 -11.73
N GLY A 104 -6.82 16.37 -11.26
CA GLY A 104 -5.86 15.67 -10.40
C GLY A 104 -4.51 15.44 -11.08
N VAL A 105 -4.48 15.11 -12.37
CA VAL A 105 -3.24 14.98 -13.16
C VAL A 105 -2.53 16.34 -13.27
N ALA A 106 -3.27 17.42 -13.54
CA ALA A 106 -2.71 18.76 -13.58
C ALA A 106 -2.15 19.20 -12.21
N ALA A 107 -2.86 18.92 -11.13
CA ALA A 107 -2.40 19.21 -9.76
C ALA A 107 -1.12 18.43 -9.43
N LEU A 108 -1.06 17.13 -9.78
CA LEU A 108 0.16 16.33 -9.62
C LEU A 108 1.31 16.87 -10.46
N LEU A 109 1.06 17.32 -11.69
CA LEU A 109 2.07 17.96 -12.53
C LEU A 109 2.61 19.25 -11.91
N VAL A 110 1.75 20.06 -11.28
CA VAL A 110 2.18 21.26 -10.55
C VAL A 110 3.04 20.88 -9.34
N CYS A 111 2.60 19.94 -8.51
CA CYS A 111 3.40 19.43 -7.38
C CYS A 111 4.74 18.85 -7.85
N ASP A 112 4.73 18.20 -9.01
CA ASP A 112 5.92 17.63 -9.60
C ASP A 112 6.92 18.70 -10.06
N ILE A 113 6.44 19.71 -10.78
CA ILE A 113 7.24 20.82 -11.28
C ILE A 113 7.83 21.63 -10.13
N LEU A 114 7.02 21.96 -9.12
CA LEU A 114 7.41 22.85 -8.04
C LEU A 114 8.20 22.17 -6.92
N TYR A 115 8.02 20.86 -6.72
CA TYR A 115 8.60 20.15 -5.58
C TYR A 115 9.23 18.81 -5.97
N ALA A 116 8.43 17.85 -6.45
CA ALA A 116 8.88 16.45 -6.46
C ALA A 116 10.10 16.20 -7.34
N ARG A 117 10.21 16.90 -8.49
CA ARG A 117 11.37 16.78 -9.39
C ARG A 117 12.69 17.23 -8.79
N HIS A 118 12.66 17.99 -7.71
CA HIS A 118 13.85 18.44 -6.98
C HIS A 118 14.30 17.43 -5.91
N THR A 119 13.57 16.31 -5.75
CA THR A 119 13.88 15.26 -4.78
C THR A 119 14.50 14.04 -5.48
N LYS A 120 15.32 13.27 -4.75
CA LYS A 120 15.88 11.99 -5.25
C LYS A 120 14.81 10.92 -5.48
N ALA A 121 13.66 11.08 -4.82
CA ALA A 121 12.57 10.13 -4.77
C ALA A 121 11.27 10.75 -5.30
N ARG A 122 11.37 11.43 -6.45
CA ARG A 122 10.29 12.16 -7.12
C ARG A 122 8.93 11.43 -7.09
N TRP A 123 8.93 10.16 -7.48
CA TRP A 123 7.70 9.36 -7.50
C TRP A 123 7.08 9.17 -6.11
N PHE A 124 7.89 8.76 -5.14
CA PHE A 124 7.43 8.53 -3.77
C PHE A 124 6.91 9.83 -3.13
N ALA A 125 7.54 10.97 -3.42
CA ALA A 125 7.06 12.27 -2.96
C ALA A 125 5.66 12.62 -3.48
N LEU A 126 5.42 12.44 -4.79
CA LEU A 126 4.09 12.66 -5.38
C LEU A 126 3.04 11.74 -4.79
N HIS A 127 3.40 10.48 -4.54
CA HIS A 127 2.47 9.53 -3.95
C HIS A 127 2.10 9.86 -2.51
N VAL A 128 3.05 10.30 -1.69
CA VAL A 128 2.77 10.79 -0.33
C VAL A 128 1.75 11.92 -0.38
N ILE A 129 1.98 12.93 -1.23
CA ILE A 129 1.06 14.08 -1.36
C ILE A 129 -0.34 13.62 -1.78
N ALA A 130 -0.42 12.79 -2.83
CA ALA A 130 -1.70 12.28 -3.32
C ALA A 130 -2.45 11.48 -2.24
N ASN A 131 -1.76 10.58 -1.54
CA ASN A 131 -2.35 9.70 -0.54
C ASN A 131 -2.80 10.48 0.70
N VAL A 132 -2.09 11.54 1.09
CA VAL A 132 -2.55 12.48 2.14
C VAL A 132 -3.85 13.15 1.73
N TRP A 133 -3.97 13.65 0.49
CA TRP A 133 -5.21 14.27 0.01
C TRP A 133 -6.37 13.28 -0.07
N ILE A 134 -6.13 12.08 -0.60
CA ILE A 134 -7.11 11.00 -0.62
C ILE A 134 -7.60 10.72 0.81
N SER A 135 -6.67 10.57 1.76
CA SER A 135 -7.01 10.29 3.16
C SER A 135 -7.93 11.36 3.74
N ILE A 136 -7.58 12.64 3.58
CA ILE A 136 -8.36 13.78 4.10
C ILE A 136 -9.76 13.80 3.47
N LEU A 137 -9.85 13.63 2.15
CA LEU A 137 -11.11 13.69 1.42
C LEU A 137 -12.04 12.50 1.75
N CYS A 138 -11.49 11.38 2.22
CA CYS A 138 -12.27 10.23 2.68
C CYS A 138 -12.78 10.35 4.12
N LEU A 139 -12.24 11.27 4.94
CA LEU A 139 -12.59 11.35 6.38
C LEU A 139 -14.09 11.57 6.65
N PRO A 140 -14.83 12.43 5.92
CA PRO A 140 -16.26 12.62 6.17
C PRO A 140 -17.07 11.33 6.02
N ASP A 141 -16.81 10.56 4.94
CA ASP A 141 -17.51 9.31 4.67
C ASP A 141 -17.07 8.19 5.61
N LEU A 142 -15.79 8.17 6.00
CA LEU A 142 -15.28 7.26 7.02
C LEU A 142 -15.97 7.49 8.37
N TRP A 143 -16.09 8.76 8.78
CA TRP A 143 -16.82 9.13 10.00
C TRP A 143 -18.30 8.79 9.90
N TYR A 144 -18.92 9.04 8.75
CA TYR A 144 -20.33 8.72 8.55
C TYR A 144 -20.61 7.22 8.62
N LEU A 145 -19.80 6.40 7.95
CA LEU A 145 -19.89 4.94 8.01
C LEU A 145 -19.62 4.41 9.42
N ALA A 146 -18.69 5.01 10.16
CA ALA A 146 -18.39 4.61 11.54
C ALA A 146 -19.50 5.00 12.53
N SER A 147 -20.13 6.17 12.36
CA SER A 147 -21.13 6.71 13.28
C SER A 147 -22.56 6.22 13.00
N ASN A 148 -22.89 5.95 11.74
CA ASN A 148 -24.19 5.41 11.34
C ASN A 148 -24.05 4.41 10.17
N PRO A 149 -23.55 3.19 10.45
CA PRO A 149 -23.20 2.23 9.39
C PRO A 149 -24.40 1.79 8.56
N ILE A 150 -25.59 1.61 9.17
CA ILE A 150 -26.77 1.12 8.44
C ILE A 150 -27.25 2.17 7.44
N GLU A 151 -27.41 3.42 7.87
CA GLU A 151 -27.80 4.52 6.97
C GLU A 151 -26.70 4.78 5.92
N ALA A 152 -25.42 4.73 6.29
CA ALA A 152 -24.35 4.94 5.32
C ALA A 152 -24.35 3.88 4.21
N LEU A 153 -24.70 2.63 4.53
CA LEU A 153 -24.77 1.54 3.55
C LEU A 153 -26.02 1.60 2.65
N THR A 154 -27.08 2.33 3.02
CA THR A 154 -28.25 2.55 2.14
C THR A 154 -28.00 3.64 1.08
N GLN A 155 -27.00 4.50 1.29
CA GLN A 155 -26.71 5.62 0.40
C GLN A 155 -25.96 5.16 -0.86
N THR A 156 -26.34 5.75 -2.01
CA THR A 156 -25.61 5.60 -3.29
C THR A 156 -24.70 6.77 -3.60
N SER A 157 -25.04 7.95 -3.08
CA SER A 157 -24.26 9.17 -3.31
C SER A 157 -22.94 9.14 -2.54
N VAL A 158 -21.88 9.66 -3.16
CA VAL A 158 -20.55 9.70 -2.56
C VAL A 158 -19.73 10.83 -3.14
N ASN A 159 -18.77 11.32 -2.35
CA ASN A 159 -17.73 12.20 -2.86
C ASN A 159 -16.78 11.42 -3.80
N HIS A 160 -16.78 11.74 -5.10
CA HIS A 160 -15.92 11.08 -6.11
C HIS A 160 -14.50 11.66 -6.22
N TRP A 161 -14.17 12.73 -5.48
CA TRP A 161 -12.83 13.34 -5.51
C TRP A 161 -11.71 12.36 -5.13
N PRO A 162 -11.82 11.54 -4.07
CA PRO A 162 -10.81 10.53 -3.76
C PRO A 162 -10.56 9.55 -4.91
N THR A 163 -11.62 8.98 -5.49
CA THR A 163 -11.50 8.05 -6.62
C THR A 163 -10.83 8.71 -7.82
N SER A 164 -11.16 9.98 -8.07
CA SER A 164 -10.57 10.75 -9.15
C SER A 164 -9.07 10.95 -8.94
N LEU A 165 -8.62 11.30 -7.74
CA LEU A 165 -7.20 11.42 -7.40
C LEU A 165 -6.46 10.08 -7.46
N VAL A 166 -7.10 8.99 -7.02
CA VAL A 166 -6.56 7.62 -7.17
C VAL A 166 -6.36 7.32 -8.65
N PHE A 167 -7.34 7.60 -9.50
CA PHE A 167 -7.20 7.42 -10.92
C PHE A 167 -6.07 8.29 -11.50
N SER A 168 -6.03 9.59 -11.15
CA SER A 168 -5.00 10.53 -11.60
C SER A 168 -3.59 10.09 -11.25
N VAL A 169 -3.35 9.65 -10.01
CA VAL A 169 -1.99 9.29 -9.58
C VAL A 169 -1.47 8.05 -10.31
N HIS A 170 -2.33 7.07 -10.58
CA HIS A 170 -1.94 5.86 -11.29
C HIS A 170 -1.80 6.09 -12.80
N VAL A 171 -2.66 6.91 -13.41
CA VAL A 171 -2.48 7.31 -14.81
C VAL A 171 -1.18 8.10 -14.97
N TYR A 172 -0.92 9.06 -14.07
CA TYR A 172 0.34 9.80 -14.05
C TYR A 172 1.55 8.85 -13.91
N HIS A 173 1.47 7.86 -13.02
CA HIS A 173 2.50 6.84 -12.87
C HIS A 173 2.82 6.16 -14.20
N MET A 174 1.79 5.59 -14.84
CA MET A 174 1.92 4.80 -16.06
C MET A 174 2.44 5.63 -17.23
N CYS A 175 2.09 6.91 -17.30
CA CYS A 175 2.53 7.81 -18.38
C CYS A 175 3.99 8.24 -18.22
N PHE A 176 4.42 8.59 -17.01
CA PHE A 176 5.71 9.28 -16.79
C PHE A 176 6.81 8.40 -16.16
N PHE A 177 6.46 7.26 -15.57
CA PHE A 177 7.42 6.32 -14.97
C PHE A 177 7.30 4.97 -15.69
N ARG A 178 8.22 4.66 -16.61
CA ARG A 178 8.07 3.49 -17.52
C ARG A 178 8.63 2.17 -16.99
N ASN A 179 9.23 2.17 -15.80
CA ASN A 179 9.94 1.01 -15.26
C ASN A 179 9.05 0.08 -14.40
N LEU A 180 7.78 -0.07 -14.77
CA LEU A 180 6.83 -0.94 -14.07
C LEU A 180 7.17 -2.41 -14.29
N GLN A 181 7.17 -3.20 -13.21
CA GLN A 181 7.22 -4.65 -13.34
C GLN A 181 5.89 -5.19 -13.85
N TRP A 182 5.86 -6.45 -14.31
CA TRP A 182 4.62 -7.10 -14.75
C TRP A 182 3.53 -7.07 -13.67
N ILE A 183 3.90 -7.30 -12.42
CA ILE A 183 2.94 -7.24 -11.31
C ILE A 183 2.40 -5.82 -11.10
N ASP A 184 3.17 -4.81 -11.48
CA ASP A 184 2.72 -3.44 -11.43
C ASP A 184 1.65 -3.20 -12.48
N TRP A 185 1.90 -3.62 -13.71
CA TRP A 185 0.92 -3.57 -14.80
C TRP A 185 -0.38 -4.30 -14.47
N LEU A 186 -0.30 -5.52 -13.92
CA LEU A 186 -1.49 -6.30 -13.58
C LEU A 186 -2.39 -5.53 -12.60
N HIS A 187 -1.84 -4.97 -11.51
CA HIS A 187 -2.66 -4.26 -10.55
C HIS A 187 -3.17 -2.93 -11.10
N HIS A 188 -2.40 -2.21 -11.92
CA HIS A 188 -2.88 -0.98 -12.55
C HIS A 188 -4.05 -1.25 -13.48
N ILE A 189 -3.93 -2.26 -14.36
CA ILE A 189 -5.02 -2.62 -15.28
C ILE A 189 -6.24 -3.08 -14.48
N LEU A 190 -6.06 -4.00 -13.53
CA LEU A 190 -7.19 -4.58 -12.80
C LEU A 190 -7.87 -3.57 -11.86
N MET A 191 -7.11 -2.79 -11.10
CA MET A 191 -7.67 -1.89 -10.08
C MET A 191 -8.05 -0.51 -10.64
N VAL A 192 -7.29 0.01 -11.62
CA VAL A 192 -7.47 1.39 -12.12
C VAL A 192 -8.29 1.40 -13.40
N VAL A 193 -7.92 0.58 -14.39
CA VAL A 193 -8.62 0.57 -15.69
C VAL A 193 -9.98 -0.13 -15.58
N ILE A 194 -10.06 -1.21 -14.81
CA ILE A 194 -11.31 -1.98 -14.62
C ILE A 194 -11.99 -1.60 -13.30
N GLY A 195 -11.26 -1.66 -12.19
CA GLY A 195 -11.81 -1.46 -10.85
C GLY A 195 -12.38 -0.06 -10.60
N ALA A 196 -11.73 1.01 -11.06
CA ALA A 196 -12.22 2.37 -10.80
C ALA A 196 -13.55 2.68 -11.55
N PRO A 197 -13.71 2.36 -12.85
CA PRO A 197 -15.03 2.45 -13.50
C PRO A 197 -16.10 1.58 -12.84
N MET A 198 -15.72 0.39 -12.34
CA MET A 198 -16.65 -0.46 -11.60
C MET A 198 -17.06 0.13 -10.24
N LEU A 199 -16.14 0.76 -9.50
CA LEU A 199 -16.48 1.45 -8.25
C LEU A 199 -17.51 2.57 -8.47
N ILE A 200 -17.34 3.30 -9.58
CA ILE A 200 -18.24 4.39 -9.95
C ILE A 200 -19.61 3.87 -10.36
N THR A 201 -19.66 2.83 -11.19
CA THR A 201 -20.92 2.23 -11.66
C THR A 201 -21.58 1.31 -10.63
N GLY A 202 -20.84 0.88 -9.60
CA GLY A 202 -21.31 0.02 -8.52
C GLY A 202 -22.13 0.74 -7.45
N GLU A 203 -22.24 2.06 -7.51
CA GLU A 203 -23.05 2.89 -6.58
C GLU A 203 -22.83 2.54 -5.11
N VAL A 204 -21.59 2.25 -4.70
CA VAL A 204 -21.26 1.75 -3.36
C VAL A 204 -21.33 2.83 -2.25
N GLY A 205 -21.64 4.07 -2.61
CA GLY A 205 -21.83 5.16 -1.64
C GLY A 205 -20.58 5.42 -0.78
N PRO A 206 -20.74 5.84 0.49
CA PRO A 206 -19.64 6.12 1.42
C PRO A 206 -18.61 4.99 1.57
N LEU A 207 -19.02 3.73 1.34
CA LEU A 207 -18.13 2.58 1.40
C LEU A 207 -16.98 2.65 0.38
N MET A 208 -17.17 3.37 -0.73
CA MET A 208 -16.11 3.66 -1.70
C MET A 208 -14.93 4.39 -1.06
N ASN A 209 -15.23 5.40 -0.25
CA ASN A 209 -14.21 6.24 0.38
C ASN A 209 -13.61 5.57 1.61
N PHE A 210 -14.37 4.71 2.31
CA PHE A 210 -13.80 3.77 3.27
C PHE A 210 -12.75 2.87 2.60
N ASN A 211 -13.07 2.28 1.45
CA ASN A 211 -12.13 1.46 0.68
C ASN A 211 -10.88 2.25 0.27
N HIS A 212 -11.03 3.44 -0.30
CA HIS A 212 -9.90 4.27 -0.71
C HIS A 212 -9.01 4.69 0.46
N PHE A 213 -9.59 5.02 1.61
CA PHE A 213 -8.83 5.39 2.80
C PHE A 213 -7.83 4.31 3.22
N PHE A 214 -8.25 3.04 3.22
CA PHE A 214 -7.39 1.93 3.62
C PHE A 214 -6.56 1.33 2.47
N MET A 215 -7.03 1.40 1.23
CA MET A 215 -6.31 0.85 0.08
C MET A 215 -5.12 1.73 -0.33
N CYS A 216 -5.35 3.05 -0.43
CA CYS A 216 -4.38 4.00 -0.99
C CYS A 216 -4.25 5.28 -0.19
N GLY A 217 -5.13 5.54 0.78
CA GLY A 217 -5.03 6.66 1.72
C GLY A 217 -3.91 6.47 2.74
N VAL A 218 -4.25 6.36 4.03
CA VAL A 218 -3.27 6.43 5.12
C VAL A 218 -2.21 5.31 5.04
N PRO A 219 -2.58 4.02 4.89
CA PRO A 219 -1.58 2.95 4.82
C PRO A 219 -0.59 3.15 3.67
N GLY A 220 -1.10 3.53 2.49
CA GLY A 220 -0.26 3.81 1.32
C GLY A 220 0.59 5.07 1.50
N GLY A 221 0.04 6.13 2.09
CA GLY A 221 0.78 7.37 2.36
C GLY A 221 1.96 7.16 3.29
N VAL A 222 1.78 6.37 4.35
CA VAL A 222 2.86 6.01 5.29
C VAL A 222 3.92 5.15 4.60
N ASP A 223 3.51 4.13 3.83
CA ASP A 223 4.43 3.30 3.04
C ASP A 223 5.32 4.15 2.11
N TYR A 224 4.70 4.99 1.28
CA TYR A 224 5.46 5.86 0.37
C TYR A 224 6.32 6.89 1.09
N ALA A 225 5.94 7.35 2.27
CA ALA A 225 6.76 8.26 3.07
C ALA A 225 8.02 7.55 3.60
N MET A 226 7.90 6.29 4.01
CA MET A 226 9.04 5.48 4.41
C MET A 226 9.95 5.18 3.22
N LEU A 227 9.41 4.83 2.05
CA LEU A 227 10.19 4.65 0.83
C LEU A 227 10.92 5.94 0.40
N PHE A 228 10.28 7.10 0.56
CA PHE A 228 10.90 8.41 0.37
C PHE A 228 12.06 8.62 1.35
N ALA A 229 11.88 8.29 2.63
CA ALA A 229 12.91 8.37 3.66
C ALA A 229 14.10 7.44 3.38
N VAL A 230 13.85 6.18 2.99
CA VAL A 230 14.89 5.23 2.59
C VAL A 230 15.72 5.77 1.42
N LYS A 231 15.09 6.38 0.41
CA LYS A 231 15.81 6.96 -0.73
C LYS A 231 16.66 8.18 -0.38
N HIS A 232 16.37 8.87 0.72
CA HIS A 232 17.20 9.94 1.24
C HIS A 232 18.22 9.47 2.29
N GLY A 233 18.20 8.18 2.66
CA GLY A 233 19.08 7.61 3.69
C GLY A 233 18.65 7.95 5.11
N TRP A 234 17.39 8.37 5.32
CA TRP A 234 16.84 8.70 6.64
C TRP A 234 16.28 7.49 7.39
N MET A 235 16.10 6.36 6.69
CA MET A 235 15.57 5.12 7.23
C MET A 235 16.30 3.94 6.59
N GLU A 236 16.57 2.89 7.37
CA GLU A 236 17.17 1.67 6.84
C GLU A 236 16.14 0.88 6.00
N PRO A 237 16.55 0.26 4.88
CA PRO A 237 15.63 -0.50 4.03
C PRO A 237 14.93 -1.66 4.75
N LEU A 238 15.57 -2.27 5.75
CA LEU A 238 14.96 -3.38 6.49
C LEU A 238 13.92 -2.88 7.50
N GLN A 239 14.12 -1.68 8.07
CA GLN A 239 13.15 -1.03 8.96
C GLN A 239 11.88 -0.65 8.19
N GLU A 240 12.00 -0.08 6.99
CA GLU A 240 10.85 0.21 6.13
C GLU A 240 10.02 -1.04 5.88
N LYS A 241 10.66 -2.14 5.43
CA LYS A 241 9.97 -3.42 5.17
C LYS A 241 9.27 -3.97 6.42
N HIS A 242 9.86 -3.80 7.60
CA HIS A 242 9.27 -4.23 8.86
C HIS A 242 7.99 -3.46 9.19
N TYR A 243 7.99 -2.14 9.01
CA TYR A 243 6.80 -1.32 9.21
C TYR A 243 5.75 -1.56 8.12
N ASN A 244 6.17 -1.71 6.87
CA ASN A 244 5.28 -2.00 5.75
C ASN A 244 4.55 -3.34 5.93
N LEU A 245 5.27 -4.37 6.42
CA LEU A 245 4.71 -5.63 6.89
C LEU A 245 3.60 -5.40 7.91
N ALA A 246 3.89 -4.67 8.99
CA ALA A 246 2.92 -4.43 10.05
C ALA A 246 1.68 -3.66 9.55
N ILE A 247 1.86 -2.64 8.72
CA ILE A 247 0.77 -1.86 8.12
C ILE A 247 -0.12 -2.74 7.25
N ASN A 248 0.46 -3.62 6.43
CA ASN A 248 -0.34 -4.48 5.56
C ASN A 248 -1.11 -5.55 6.34
N VAL A 249 -0.47 -6.19 7.32
CA VAL A 249 -1.05 -7.26 8.12
C VAL A 249 -2.14 -6.74 9.07
N TRP A 250 -1.89 -5.62 9.75
CA TRP A 250 -2.77 -5.16 10.83
C TRP A 250 -3.78 -4.09 10.40
N VAL A 251 -3.51 -3.36 9.32
CA VAL A 251 -4.36 -2.22 8.92
C VAL A 251 -5.00 -2.47 7.56
N ARG A 252 -4.20 -2.58 6.49
CA ARG A 252 -4.72 -2.60 5.13
C ARG A 252 -5.53 -3.86 4.82
N ALA A 253 -4.95 -5.06 5.00
CA ALA A 253 -5.64 -6.29 4.63
C ALA A 253 -6.93 -6.53 5.43
N PRO A 254 -6.96 -6.38 6.78
CA PRO A 254 -8.18 -6.50 7.55
C PRO A 254 -9.27 -5.50 7.12
N ALA A 255 -8.88 -4.25 6.84
CA ALA A 255 -9.84 -3.24 6.40
C ALA A 255 -10.42 -3.54 5.01
N LEU A 256 -9.64 -4.07 4.06
CA LEU A 256 -10.15 -4.45 2.75
C LEU A 256 -11.06 -5.69 2.80
N VAL A 257 -10.81 -6.62 3.72
CA VAL A 257 -11.74 -7.71 4.02
C VAL A 257 -13.02 -7.16 4.64
N ALA A 258 -12.92 -6.21 5.59
CA ALA A 258 -14.08 -5.55 6.18
C ALA A 258 -14.91 -4.79 5.14
N THR A 259 -14.27 -4.09 4.18
CA THR A 259 -14.96 -3.45 3.04
C THR A 259 -15.81 -4.46 2.28
N ALA A 260 -15.28 -5.66 2.00
CA ALA A 260 -16.03 -6.68 1.28
C ALA A 260 -17.22 -7.20 2.10
N VAL A 261 -17.06 -7.38 3.42
CA VAL A 261 -18.18 -7.76 4.31
C VAL A 261 -19.25 -6.67 4.34
N LEU A 262 -18.87 -5.40 4.45
CA LEU A 262 -19.80 -4.26 4.44
C LEU A 262 -20.52 -4.13 3.09
N ALA A 263 -19.83 -4.37 1.98
CA ALA A 263 -20.44 -4.38 0.65
C ALA A 263 -21.46 -5.51 0.50
N LEU A 264 -21.21 -6.68 1.10
CA LEU A 264 -22.18 -7.77 1.14
C LEU A 264 -23.45 -7.36 1.91
N ILE A 265 -23.28 -6.72 3.07
CA ILE A 265 -24.41 -6.19 3.86
C ILE A 265 -25.17 -5.13 3.04
N GLN A 266 -24.47 -4.21 2.37
CA GLN A 266 -25.07 -3.19 1.51
C GLN A 266 -25.94 -3.77 0.40
N VAL A 267 -25.53 -4.89 -0.24
CA VAL A 267 -26.34 -5.58 -1.25
C VAL A 267 -27.69 -6.05 -0.70
N HIS A 268 -27.78 -6.37 0.60
CA HIS A 268 -29.01 -6.81 1.23
C HIS A 268 -29.84 -5.68 1.85
N VAL A 269 -29.19 -4.62 2.32
CA VAL A 269 -29.85 -3.50 3.00
C VAL A 269 -30.40 -2.47 2.00
N GLN A 270 -29.73 -2.29 0.86
CA GLN A 270 -30.17 -1.33 -0.15
C GLN A 270 -31.25 -1.94 -1.06
N SER A 271 -32.45 -1.35 -1.04
CA SER A 271 -33.56 -1.75 -1.89
C SER A 271 -33.47 -1.12 -3.30
N GLY A 272 -34.10 -1.76 -4.29
CA GLY A 272 -34.18 -1.22 -5.65
C GLY A 272 -32.90 -1.29 -6.49
N VAL A 273 -31.85 -1.97 -5.99
CA VAL A 273 -30.61 -2.16 -6.75
C VAL A 273 -30.85 -3.10 -7.94
N VAL A 274 -30.53 -2.63 -9.14
CA VAL A 274 -30.65 -3.43 -10.36
C VAL A 274 -29.65 -4.59 -10.34
N PRO A 275 -30.00 -5.79 -10.86
CA PRO A 275 -29.17 -6.99 -10.72
C PRO A 275 -27.73 -6.84 -11.22
N TRP A 276 -27.49 -6.06 -12.27
CA TRP A 276 -26.13 -5.85 -12.79
C TRP A 276 -25.24 -5.05 -11.82
N VAL A 277 -25.79 -4.07 -11.10
CA VAL A 277 -25.05 -3.31 -10.07
C VAL A 277 -24.65 -4.24 -8.93
N SER A 278 -25.55 -5.12 -8.50
CA SER A 278 -25.24 -6.16 -7.50
C SER A 278 -24.10 -7.07 -7.96
N THR A 279 -24.09 -7.49 -9.24
CA THR A 279 -22.98 -8.25 -9.82
C THR A 279 -21.66 -7.47 -9.78
N VAL A 280 -21.68 -6.18 -10.15
CA VAL A 280 -20.49 -5.31 -10.08
C VAL A 280 -19.98 -5.20 -8.64
N ARG A 281 -20.87 -5.03 -7.65
CA ARG A 281 -20.50 -5.02 -6.23
C ARG A 281 -19.83 -6.32 -5.81
N VAL A 282 -20.37 -7.47 -6.21
CA VAL A 282 -19.74 -8.78 -5.93
C VAL A 282 -18.35 -8.89 -6.50
N LEU A 283 -18.14 -8.44 -7.73
CA LEU A 283 -16.81 -8.40 -8.33
C LEU A 283 -15.87 -7.46 -7.57
N LEU A 284 -16.33 -6.28 -7.15
CA LEU A 284 -15.54 -5.34 -6.34
C LEU A 284 -15.17 -5.92 -4.97
N MET A 285 -16.05 -6.70 -4.33
CA MET A 285 -15.75 -7.43 -3.09
C MET A 285 -14.59 -8.40 -3.30
N VAL A 286 -14.64 -9.20 -4.37
CA VAL A 286 -13.58 -10.15 -4.72
C VAL A 286 -12.27 -9.41 -4.99
N LEU A 287 -12.31 -8.30 -5.74
CA LEU A 287 -11.12 -7.49 -6.02
C LEU A 287 -10.52 -6.86 -4.76
N ALA A 288 -11.35 -6.38 -3.83
CA ALA A 288 -10.87 -5.81 -2.56
C ALA A 288 -10.17 -6.85 -1.69
N VAL A 289 -10.78 -8.03 -1.52
CA VAL A 289 -10.19 -9.15 -0.76
C VAL A 289 -8.91 -9.63 -1.42
N TRP A 290 -8.95 -9.87 -2.74
CA TRP A 290 -7.78 -10.27 -3.50
C TRP A 290 -6.65 -9.26 -3.34
N ASN A 291 -6.91 -7.96 -3.51
CA ASN A 291 -5.91 -6.91 -3.37
C ASN A 291 -5.29 -6.92 -1.96
N GLY A 292 -6.12 -6.94 -0.91
CA GLY A 292 -5.64 -6.91 0.48
C GLY A 292 -4.77 -8.10 0.83
N LEU A 293 -5.25 -9.33 0.55
CA LEU A 293 -4.54 -10.55 0.91
C LEU A 293 -3.29 -10.77 0.05
N PHE A 294 -3.39 -10.55 -1.26
CA PHE A 294 -2.28 -10.75 -2.19
C PHE A 294 -1.09 -9.82 -1.87
N PHE A 295 -1.34 -8.52 -1.67
CA PHE A 295 -0.26 -7.60 -1.35
C PHE A 295 0.30 -7.81 0.05
N MET A 296 -0.54 -8.19 1.03
CA MET A 296 -0.06 -8.60 2.35
C MET A 296 0.92 -9.77 2.26
N GLU A 297 0.57 -10.85 1.55
CA GLU A 297 1.46 -12.00 1.38
C GLU A 297 2.81 -11.59 0.76
N ARG A 298 2.77 -10.75 -0.28
CA ARG A 298 4.00 -10.26 -0.93
C ARG A 298 4.90 -9.45 -0.01
N VAL A 299 4.32 -8.54 0.79
CA VAL A 299 5.08 -7.72 1.73
C VAL A 299 5.70 -8.60 2.83
N VAL A 300 4.94 -9.58 3.33
CA VAL A 300 5.43 -10.56 4.30
C VAL A 300 6.61 -11.36 3.76
N GLY A 301 6.46 -11.97 2.59
CA GLY A 301 7.53 -12.75 1.96
C GLY A 301 8.78 -11.90 1.69
N ASN A 302 8.60 -10.67 1.19
CA ASN A 302 9.70 -9.76 0.90
C ASN A 302 10.51 -9.40 2.16
N TYR A 303 9.82 -9.13 3.28
CA TYR A 303 10.49 -8.84 4.55
C TYR A 303 11.35 -10.01 5.02
N HIS A 304 10.80 -11.22 5.08
CA HIS A 304 11.53 -12.40 5.58
C HIS A 304 12.74 -12.76 4.71
N VAL A 305 12.61 -12.71 3.38
CA VAL A 305 13.73 -12.94 2.46
C VAL A 305 14.83 -11.91 2.68
N CYS A 306 14.48 -10.63 2.82
CA CYS A 306 15.48 -9.57 3.03
C CYS A 306 16.14 -9.64 4.41
N ALA A 307 15.36 -9.95 5.45
CA ALA A 307 15.88 -10.15 6.80
C ALA A 307 16.85 -11.33 6.87
N TYR A 308 16.54 -12.42 6.18
CA TYR A 308 17.42 -13.58 6.10
C TYR A 308 18.75 -13.25 5.39
N LYS A 309 18.70 -12.61 4.22
CA LYS A 309 19.91 -12.16 3.50
C LYS A 309 20.79 -11.24 4.34
N ALA A 310 20.19 -10.28 5.03
CA ALA A 310 20.92 -9.38 5.93
C ALA A 310 21.63 -10.12 7.07
N ARG A 311 21.04 -11.20 7.59
CA ARG A 311 21.70 -12.04 8.62
C ARG A 311 22.90 -12.79 8.05
N LEU A 312 22.78 -13.38 6.87
CA LEU A 312 23.89 -14.08 6.21
C LEU A 312 25.09 -13.14 5.98
N GLU A 313 24.83 -11.91 5.52
CA GLU A 313 25.86 -10.90 5.33
C GLU A 313 26.56 -10.51 6.65
N GLN A 314 25.80 -10.40 7.75
CA GLN A 314 26.36 -10.11 9.08
C GLN A 314 27.20 -11.27 9.63
N ASP A 315 26.79 -12.51 9.40
CA ASP A 315 27.53 -13.69 9.85
C ASP A 315 28.83 -13.89 9.05
N ALA A 316 28.77 -13.64 7.74
CA ALA A 316 29.96 -13.59 6.88
C ALA A 316 30.94 -12.49 7.35
N ALA A 317 30.45 -11.29 7.65
CA ALA A 317 31.27 -10.17 8.12
C ALA A 317 31.93 -10.43 9.50
N LYS A 318 31.33 -11.26 10.35
CA LYS A 318 31.89 -11.64 11.67
C LYS A 318 32.97 -12.72 11.60
N GLY A 319 33.34 -13.18 10.40
CA GLY A 319 34.35 -14.23 10.26
C GLY A 319 33.90 -15.59 10.80
N LYS A 320 32.59 -15.79 11.01
CA LYS A 320 32.01 -17.10 11.35
C LYS A 320 31.92 -18.04 10.14
N GLY A 321 32.55 -17.70 9.02
CA GLY A 321 32.58 -18.46 7.76
C GLY A 321 33.41 -19.74 7.80
N GLY A 322 33.28 -20.55 8.85
CA GLY A 322 33.73 -21.93 8.87
C GLY A 322 32.58 -22.84 8.45
N ALA A 323 32.68 -23.43 7.25
CA ALA A 323 31.75 -24.38 6.62
C ALA A 323 30.50 -23.78 5.95
N GLY A 324 30.68 -23.27 4.72
CA GLY A 324 29.55 -22.77 3.92
C GLY A 324 29.72 -22.82 2.40
N ASP A 325 30.71 -23.55 1.85
CA ASP A 325 30.92 -23.65 0.38
C ASP A 325 29.74 -24.31 -0.38
N GLY A 326 28.69 -24.76 0.31
CA GLY A 326 27.49 -25.35 -0.29
C GLY A 326 26.24 -24.45 -0.37
N TYR A 327 26.23 -23.26 0.25
CA TYR A 327 24.98 -22.51 0.46
C TYR A 327 24.71 -21.40 -0.57
N ASP A 328 25.72 -20.89 -1.28
CA ASP A 328 25.55 -19.81 -2.29
C ASP A 328 24.77 -20.25 -3.54
N ALA A 329 24.60 -21.57 -3.76
CA ALA A 329 23.81 -22.10 -4.87
C ALA A 329 22.29 -22.11 -4.60
N ILE A 330 21.85 -21.91 -3.35
CA ILE A 330 20.48 -22.20 -2.91
C ILE A 330 19.48 -21.08 -3.28
N TYR A 331 19.94 -19.84 -3.45
CA TYR A 331 19.06 -18.69 -3.74
C TYR A 331 19.31 -18.01 -5.09
N THR A 332 20.20 -18.56 -5.93
CA THR A 332 20.53 -17.99 -7.24
C THR A 332 19.59 -18.43 -8.35
N THR A 333 18.77 -19.46 -8.12
CA THR A 333 17.76 -19.94 -9.07
C THR A 333 16.34 -19.60 -8.58
N GLU A 334 15.87 -18.38 -8.88
CA GLU A 334 14.43 -18.11 -8.91
C GLU A 334 13.82 -18.85 -10.10
N GLU A 335 13.56 -20.15 -9.98
CA GLU A 335 12.63 -20.79 -10.90
C GLU A 335 11.21 -20.32 -10.55
N HIS A 336 10.67 -19.45 -11.39
CA HIS A 336 9.27 -19.05 -11.37
C HIS A 336 8.39 -20.26 -11.73
N LEU A 337 8.06 -21.10 -10.74
CA LEU A 337 6.95 -22.03 -10.87
C LEU A 337 5.64 -21.23 -10.88
N SER A 338 5.26 -20.76 -12.07
CA SER A 338 3.93 -20.24 -12.33
C SER A 338 2.95 -21.39 -12.23
N GLY A 339 2.29 -21.54 -11.08
CA GLY A 339 1.09 -22.35 -10.98
C GLY A 339 0.09 -21.94 -12.08
N ILE A 340 -0.70 -22.91 -12.54
CA ILE A 340 -1.63 -22.81 -13.69
C ILE A 340 -2.65 -21.67 -13.55
N VAL A 341 -2.82 -21.12 -12.35
CA VAL A 341 -3.66 -19.93 -12.09
C VAL A 341 -2.78 -18.77 -11.60
N PRO A 342 -2.59 -17.70 -12.41
CA PRO A 342 -1.91 -16.48 -11.97
C PRO A 342 -2.59 -15.88 -10.73
N GLY A 343 -1.91 -15.91 -9.58
CA GLY A 343 -2.35 -15.20 -8.37
C GLY A 343 -3.08 -16.01 -7.30
N VAL A 344 -3.16 -17.35 -7.41
CA VAL A 344 -3.82 -18.23 -6.41
C VAL A 344 -2.89 -19.30 -5.80
N GLY A 345 -1.57 -19.19 -6.02
CA GLY A 345 -0.59 -20.06 -5.38
C GLY A 345 0.14 -19.34 -4.26
N VAL A 346 0.19 -19.94 -3.07
CA VAL A 346 1.13 -19.57 -2.00
C VAL A 346 2.53 -19.58 -2.60
N ARG A 347 3.16 -18.41 -2.71
CA ARG A 347 4.52 -18.30 -3.23
C ARG A 347 5.49 -18.35 -2.07
N MET A 348 5.67 -19.54 -1.50
CA MET A 348 6.91 -19.79 -0.78
C MET A 348 7.96 -20.15 -1.82
N SER A 349 8.91 -19.25 -2.05
CA SER A 349 10.15 -19.57 -2.74
C SER A 349 10.96 -20.50 -1.83
N VAL A 350 10.59 -21.77 -1.84
CA VAL A 350 11.41 -22.85 -1.29
C VAL A 350 12.30 -23.28 -2.44
N SER A 351 13.63 -23.19 -2.28
CA SER A 351 14.51 -23.66 -3.35
C SER A 351 14.25 -25.14 -3.60
N THR A 352 14.44 -25.60 -4.84
CA THR A 352 14.34 -27.03 -5.18
C THR A 352 15.23 -27.89 -4.27
N GLN A 353 16.33 -27.30 -3.79
CA GLN A 353 17.28 -27.92 -2.88
C GLN A 353 16.79 -27.98 -1.43
N ASP A 354 16.05 -26.98 -0.94
CA ASP A 354 15.38 -27.02 0.38
C ASP A 354 14.25 -28.07 0.41
N LEU A 355 13.50 -28.20 -0.69
CA LEU A 355 12.52 -29.26 -0.88
C LEU A 355 13.19 -30.64 -0.88
N GLN A 356 14.33 -30.77 -1.57
CA GLN A 356 15.12 -32.00 -1.56
C GLN A 356 15.76 -32.29 -0.20
N MET A 357 16.17 -31.29 0.57
CA MET A 357 16.68 -31.47 1.94
C MET A 357 15.57 -31.93 2.88
N LEU A 358 14.37 -31.32 2.82
CA LEU A 358 13.20 -31.75 3.60
C LEU A 358 12.81 -33.20 3.28
N HIS A 359 12.82 -33.57 2.00
CA HIS A 359 12.54 -34.93 1.55
C HIS A 359 13.69 -35.91 1.88
N GLY A 360 14.94 -35.43 1.90
CA GLY A 360 16.12 -36.20 2.29
C GLY A 360 16.17 -36.51 3.79
N THR A 361 15.77 -35.56 4.64
CA THR A 361 15.61 -35.79 6.09
C THR A 361 14.44 -36.71 6.41
N SER A 362 13.39 -36.75 5.56
CA SER A 362 12.26 -37.67 5.71
C SER A 362 12.66 -39.14 5.45
N ASN A 363 13.60 -39.38 4.53
CA ASN A 363 14.03 -40.74 4.19
C ASN A 363 15.23 -41.26 5.02
N GLY A 364 15.85 -40.44 5.87
CA GLY A 364 17.09 -40.76 6.57
C GLY A 364 16.98 -41.23 8.03
N GLY A 365 15.77 -41.29 8.62
CA GLY A 365 15.64 -41.31 10.08
C GLY A 365 14.62 -42.27 10.67
N ALA A 366 14.69 -43.56 10.36
CA ALA A 366 14.03 -44.61 11.16
C ALA A 366 14.79 -44.96 12.47
N ASN A 367 15.81 -44.19 12.87
CA ASN A 367 16.54 -44.43 14.12
C ASN A 367 16.82 -43.12 14.89
N GLY A 368 16.06 -42.93 15.97
CA GLY A 368 16.60 -42.42 17.24
C GLY A 368 16.72 -40.90 17.45
N LYS A 369 15.69 -40.33 18.10
CA LYS A 369 15.72 -39.26 19.13
C LYS A 369 16.63 -38.03 18.90
N SER A 370 16.01 -36.90 18.55
CA SER A 370 15.99 -35.66 19.37
C SER A 370 15.22 -34.57 18.63
N ASP A 371 14.20 -33.99 19.28
CA ASP A 371 13.46 -32.83 18.78
C ASP A 371 14.31 -31.56 18.92
N PRO A 372 14.49 -30.75 17.85
CA PRO A 372 15.31 -29.53 17.91
C PRO A 372 14.53 -28.27 18.37
N TYR A 373 13.26 -28.39 18.76
CA TYR A 373 12.46 -27.26 19.21
C TYR A 373 12.07 -27.41 20.69
N PRO A 374 12.78 -26.76 21.63
CA PRO A 374 12.25 -26.59 22.97
C PRO A 374 11.06 -25.63 22.91
N VAL A 375 9.87 -26.17 23.13
CA VAL A 375 8.68 -25.38 23.46
C VAL A 375 8.81 -25.00 24.93
N ASP A 376 9.06 -23.73 25.22
CA ASP A 376 9.05 -23.20 26.57
C ASP A 376 7.61 -23.23 27.13
N GLY A 377 7.26 -24.35 27.74
CA GLY A 377 6.03 -24.55 28.50
C GLY A 377 6.31 -24.35 30.00
N ALA A 378 6.19 -23.12 30.48
CA ALA A 378 6.06 -22.84 31.90
C ALA A 378 4.61 -23.13 32.34
N THR A 379 4.37 -24.33 32.86
CA THR A 379 3.17 -24.64 33.65
C THR A 379 3.57 -25.02 35.07
N SER A 380 3.19 -24.15 36.00
CA SER A 380 3.23 -24.27 37.44
C SER A 380 2.53 -25.55 37.93
N GLY A 381 3.27 -26.40 38.64
CA GLY A 381 2.72 -27.55 39.35
C GLY A 381 1.90 -27.13 40.56
N VAL A 382 0.61 -27.46 40.52
CA VAL A 382 -0.30 -27.48 41.68
C VAL A 382 -0.15 -28.83 42.35
N THR A 383 0.39 -28.86 43.56
CA THR A 383 0.44 -30.04 44.43
C THR A 383 -0.87 -30.19 45.19
N THR A 384 -1.68 -31.18 44.80
CA THR A 384 -2.77 -31.73 45.63
C THR A 384 -2.27 -32.93 46.42
N GLY A 385 -2.71 -33.04 47.67
CA GLY A 385 -2.09 -33.83 48.72
C GLY A 385 -2.48 -35.31 48.79
N ALA A 386 -1.79 -36.00 49.70
CA ALA A 386 -2.18 -37.31 50.19
C ALA A 386 -1.93 -37.36 51.71
N THR A 387 -3.02 -37.24 52.47
CA THR A 387 -3.12 -37.56 53.89
C THR A 387 -3.09 -39.08 54.06
N ASN A 388 -2.10 -39.61 54.78
CA ASN A 388 -2.10 -41.01 55.20
C ASN A 388 -2.39 -41.10 56.70
N GLY A 389 -3.47 -41.84 57.01
CA GLY A 389 -4.00 -42.03 58.35
C GLY A 389 -3.12 -42.96 59.20
N LYS A 390 -3.05 -42.61 60.47
CA LYS A 390 -2.42 -43.35 61.57
C LYS A 390 -3.50 -44.23 62.23
N LYS A 391 -3.21 -45.51 62.48
CA LYS A 391 -3.86 -46.30 63.55
C LYS A 391 -2.98 -47.50 63.98
N VAL A 392 -2.66 -47.51 65.28
CA VAL A 392 -2.53 -48.66 66.22
C VAL A 392 -1.39 -49.64 65.91
N ASP A 393 -0.43 -49.98 66.78
CA ASP A 393 -0.22 -49.88 68.24
C ASP A 393 1.16 -49.28 68.57
#